data_AF-A0A3D5GR76-F1
#
_entry.id   AF-A0A3D5GR76-F1
#
_cell.length_a   1.000
_cell.length_b   1.000
_cell.length_c   1.000
_cell.angle_alpha   90.00
_cell.angle_beta   90.00
_cell.angle_gamma   90.00
#
_symmetry.space_group_name_H-M   'P 1'
#
loop_
_entity.id
_entity.type
_entity.pdbx_description
1 polymer ?
#
loop_
_entity_poly.entity_id
_entity_poly.type
_entity_poly.pdbx_seq_one_letter_code
_entity_poly.pdbx_strand_id
1 'polypeptide(L)' 'RWVEAAHNLTFWADHEAGGHFAALEHPDVLVDDIRKFFRGLR' A
#
# COMPACT_ATOMS: atom_id res chain seq x y z
N ARG A 1 7.22 -15.58 0.77
CA ARG A 1 6.22 -15.05 -0.17
C ARG A 1 4.81 -15.47 0.28
N TRP A 2 4.33 -14.92 1.40
CA TRP A 2 3.07 -15.38 2.02
C TRP A 2 1.86 -14.74 1.33
N VAL A 3 1.91 -13.43 1.10
CA VAL A 3 0.83 -12.69 0.41
C VAL A 3 0.72 -13.11 -1.06
N GLU A 4 1.85 -13.24 -1.77
CA GLU A 4 1.87 -13.70 -3.17
C GLU A 4 1.36 -15.15 -3.34
N ALA A 5 1.48 -15.98 -2.30
CA ALA A 5 0.96 -17.35 -2.36
C ALA A 5 -0.57 -17.41 -2.27
N ALA A 6 -1.20 -16.40 -1.65
CA ALA A 6 -2.64 -16.34 -1.46
C ALA A 6 -3.37 -15.44 -2.48
N HIS A 7 -2.65 -14.52 -3.13
CA HIS A 7 -3.25 -13.47 -3.94
C HIS A 7 -2.44 -13.16 -5.21
N ASN A 8 -3.13 -12.62 -6.22
CA ASN A 8 -2.49 -11.98 -7.36
C ASN A 8 -1.96 -10.59 -6.94
N LEU A 9 -0.78 -10.56 -6.33
CA LEU A 9 -0.16 -9.33 -5.85
C LEU A 9 0.35 -8.48 -7.02
N THR A 10 -0.31 -7.35 -7.27
CA THR A 10 0.00 -6.44 -8.40
C THR A 10 0.66 -5.13 -7.97
N PHE A 11 0.71 -4.86 -6.67
CA PHE A 11 1.34 -3.68 -6.08
C PHE A 11 1.85 -4.03 -4.68
N TRP A 12 3.05 -3.57 -4.37
CA TRP A 12 3.68 -3.70 -3.05
C TRP A 12 4.52 -2.45 -2.79
N ALA A 13 4.46 -1.94 -1.57
CA ALA A 13 5.28 -0.83 -1.10
C ALA A 13 5.71 -1.12 0.34
N ASP A 14 7.01 -1.01 0.60
CA ASP A 14 7.57 -1.10 1.95
C ASP A 14 7.71 0.31 2.54
N HIS A 15 7.44 0.44 3.83
CA HIS A 15 7.52 1.70 4.57
C HIS A 15 8.37 1.53 5.83
N GLU A 16 9.19 2.52 6.14
CA GLU A 16 10.10 2.50 7.29
C GLU A 16 9.42 2.91 8.61
N ALA A 17 8.20 3.47 8.55
CA ALA A 17 7.46 3.99 9.70
C ALA A 17 5.94 3.77 9.56
N GLY A 18 5.25 3.78 10.71
CA GLY A 18 3.82 3.56 10.83
C GLY A 18 3.46 2.21 11.46
N GLY A 19 2.26 2.15 12.02
CA GLY A 19 1.73 0.98 12.69
C GLY A 19 0.39 0.52 12.12
N HIS A 20 -0.46 0.02 13.03
CA HIS A 20 -1.75 -0.56 12.67
C HIS A 20 -2.70 0.47 12.06
N PHE A 21 -2.61 1.74 12.47
CA PHE A 21 -3.52 2.79 12.04
C PHE A 21 -2.86 3.67 10.98
N ALA A 22 -2.37 3.08 9.88
CA ALA A 22 -1.67 3.78 8.81
C ALA A 22 -2.39 5.05 8.31
N ALA A 23 -3.72 5.01 8.21
CA ALA A 23 -4.53 6.16 7.81
C ALA A 23 -4.52 7.33 8.81
N LEU A 24 -4.28 7.06 10.10
CA LEU A 24 -4.19 8.07 11.15
C LEU A 24 -2.74 8.51 11.39
N GLU A 25 -1.80 7.55 11.37
CA GLU A 25 -0.39 7.78 11.69
C GLU A 25 0.35 8.46 10.53
N HIS A 26 0.10 8.04 9.29
CA HIS A 26 0.75 8.54 8.08
C HIS A 26 -0.25 8.68 6.92
N PRO A 27 -1.26 9.56 7.03
CA PRO A 27 -2.33 9.70 6.04
C PRO A 27 -1.81 9.97 4.62
N ASP A 28 -0.80 10.84 4.48
CA ASP A 28 -0.28 11.23 3.16
C ASP A 28 0.42 10.06 2.45
N VAL A 29 1.13 9.22 3.20
CA VAL A 29 1.80 8.03 2.66
C VAL A 29 0.76 7.05 2.11
N LEU A 30 -0.27 6.74 2.91
CA LEU A 30 -1.34 5.84 2.49
C LEU A 30 -2.08 6.38 1.26
N VAL A 31 -2.39 7.69 1.24
CA VAL A 31 -3.07 8.33 0.11
C VAL A 31 -2.25 8.21 -1.17
N ASP A 32 -0.93 8.42 -1.09
CA ASP A 32 -0.06 8.31 -2.25
C ASP A 32 0.05 6.89 -2.79
N ASP A 33 0.04 5.87 -1.94
CA ASP A 33 0.07 4.49 -2.39
C ASP A 33 -1.24 4.05 -3.03
N ILE A 34 -2.39 4.48 -2.49
CA ILE A 34 -3.69 4.30 -3.14
C ILE A 34 -3.67 4.95 -4.53
N ARG A 35 -3.16 6.18 -4.65
CA ARG A 35 -3.04 6.85 -5.96
C ARG A 35 -2.11 6.12 -6.91
N LYS A 36 -0.95 5.63 -6.45
CA LYS A 36 0.00 4.85 -7.27
C LYS A 36 -0.65 3.55 -7.76
N PHE A 37 -1.35 2.84 -6.89
CA PHE A 37 -2.04 1.60 -7.23
C PHE A 37 -3.04 1.81 -8.36
N PHE A 38 -3.91 2.82 -8.26
CA PHE A 38 -4.95 3.07 -9.27
C PHE A 38 -4.46 3.86 -10.50
N ARG A 39 -3.23 4.40 -10.50
CA ARG A 39 -2.74 5.25 -11.61
C ARG A 39 -2.78 4.56 -12.97
N GLY A 40 -2.49 3.26 -13.02
CA GLY A 40 -2.50 2.47 -14.26
C GLY A 40 -3.88 2.01 -14.73
N LEU A 41 -4.94 2.31 -13.96
CA LEU A 41 -6.33 1.94 -14.25
C LEU A 41 -7.16 3.12 -14.79
N ARG A 42 -6.51 4.26 -15.05
CA ARG A 42 -7.12 5.48 -15.59
C ARG A 42 -6.94 5.60 -17.10
#